data_AF-A0A540LFQ9-F1
#
_entry.id   AF-A0A540LFQ9-F1
#
_cell.length_a   1.000
_cell.length_b   1.000
_cell.length_c   1.000
_cell.angle_alpha   90.00
_cell.angle_beta   90.00
_cell.angle_gamma   90.00
#
_symmetry.space_group_name_H-M   'P 1'
#
loop_
_entity.id
_entity.type
_entity.pdbx_description
1 polymer ?
#
loop_
_entity_poly.entity_id
_entity_poly.type
_entity_poly.pdbx_seq_one_letter_code
_entity_poly.pdbx_strand_id
1 'polypeptide(L)' 'MRDEGFDPDDVTYAILINAHCKAKKYDEAIELFREMESKNVKATPHIFCILINGLGSERG' A
#
# COMPACT_ATOMS: atom_id res chain seq x y z
N MET A 1 -7.14 19.17 2.89
CA MET A 1 -7.42 18.54 4.20
C MET A 1 -6.21 17.71 4.57
N ARG A 2 -5.35 18.25 5.44
CA ARG A 2 -4.44 17.46 6.28
C ARG A 2 -5.06 17.56 7.66
N ASP A 3 -6.18 16.88 7.82
CA ASP A 3 -6.96 16.89 9.05
C ASP A 3 -6.44 15.75 9.92
N GLU A 4 -6.05 16.11 11.15
CA GLU A 4 -5.79 15.27 12.33
C GLU A 4 -5.09 13.94 12.09
N GLY A 5 -3.85 13.82 12.58
CA GLY A 5 -3.00 12.64 12.48
C GLY A 5 -3.71 11.35 12.87
N PHE A 6 -4.34 10.72 11.90
CA PHE A 6 -4.76 9.34 11.95
C PHE A 6 -3.55 8.53 11.50
N ASP A 7 -2.87 7.90 12.45
CA ASP A 7 -1.84 6.94 12.13
C ASP A 7 -2.49 5.77 11.37
N PRO A 8 -2.19 5.59 10.08
CA PRO A 8 -2.82 4.53 9.31
C PRO A 8 -2.41 3.19 9.89
N ASP A 9 -3.40 2.35 10.17
CA ASP A 9 -3.18 0.96 10.56
C ASP A 9 -2.88 0.08 9.34
N ASP A 10 -2.61 -1.21 9.58
CA ASP A 10 -2.29 -2.17 8.51
C ASP A 10 -3.41 -2.29 7.47
N VAL A 11 -4.67 -2.18 7.92
CA VAL A 11 -5.84 -2.21 7.04
C VAL A 11 -5.89 -0.98 6.15
N THR A 12 -5.62 0.20 6.71
CA THR A 12 -5.59 1.46 5.96
C THR A 12 -4.50 1.44 4.89
N TYR A 13 -3.29 0.99 5.24
CA TYR A 13 -2.22 0.80 4.26
C TYR A 13 -2.61 -0.22 3.17
N ALA A 14 -3.22 -1.36 3.55
CA ALA A 14 -3.67 -2.35 2.57
C ALA A 14 -4.69 -1.77 1.57
N ILE A 15 -5.64 -0.95 2.04
CA ILE A 15 -6.63 -0.28 1.18
C ILE A 15 -5.94 0.71 0.22
N LEU A 16 -5.05 1.56 0.75
CA LEU A 16 -4.34 2.56 -0.06
C LEU A 16 -3.46 1.88 -1.12
N ILE A 17 -2.62 0.92 -0.71
CA ILE A 17 -1.74 0.17 -1.63
C ILE A 17 -2.57 -0.51 -2.73
N ASN A 18 -3.70 -1.16 -2.38
CA ASN A 18 -4.57 -1.79 -3.36
C ASN A 18 -5.22 -0.79 -4.34
N ALA A 19 -5.66 0.37 -3.84
CA ALA A 19 -6.21 1.43 -4.67
C ALA A 19 -5.16 1.97 -5.67
N HIS A 20 -3.93 2.19 -5.21
CA HIS A 20 -2.82 2.63 -6.06
C HIS A 20 -2.41 1.56 -7.09
N CYS A 21 -2.33 0.28 -6.70
CA CYS A 21 -2.08 -0.82 -7.64
C CYS A 21 -3.16 -0.90 -8.74
N LYS A 22 -4.45 -0.78 -8.38
CA LYS A 22 -5.55 -0.77 -9.36
C LYS A 22 -5.52 0.44 -10.28
N ALA A 23 -5.02 1.57 -9.80
CA ALA A 23 -4.81 2.78 -10.58
C ALA A 23 -3.53 2.75 -11.43
N LYS A 24 -2.79 1.63 -11.45
CA LYS A 24 -1.48 1.47 -12.12
C LYS A 24 -0.42 2.46 -11.62
N LYS A 25 -0.56 2.90 -10.36
CA LYS A 25 0.34 3.84 -9.68
C LYS A 25 1.29 3.07 -8.77
N TYR A 26 2.15 2.27 -9.38
CA TYR A 26 2.96 1.28 -8.66
C TYR A 26 4.02 1.92 -7.76
N ASP A 27 4.68 2.98 -8.23
CA ASP A 27 5.65 3.73 -7.43
C ASP A 27 5.00 4.29 -6.15
N GLU A 28 3.81 4.88 -6.28
CA GLU A 28 3.04 5.40 -5.13
C GLU A 28 2.64 4.26 -4.16
N ALA A 29 2.27 3.08 -4.68
CA ALA A 29 1.96 1.91 -3.85
C ALA A 29 3.20 1.39 -3.08
N ILE A 30 4.39 1.43 -3.71
CA ILE A 30 5.65 1.02 -3.07
C ILE A 30 6.07 2.03 -2.00
N GLU A 31 5.92 3.33 -2.25
CA GLU A 31 6.23 4.36 -1.25
C GLU A 31 5.32 4.26 -0.03
N LEU A 32 4.03 3.94 -0.22
CA LEU A 32 3.12 3.65 0.89
C LEU A 32 3.53 2.43 1.70
N PHE A 33 4.01 1.36 1.04
CA PHE A 33 4.55 0.18 1.71
C PHE A 33 5.80 0.52 2.54
N ARG A 34 6.70 1.35 2.01
CA ARG A 34 7.88 1.81 2.75
C ARG A 34 7.52 2.70 3.94
N GLU A 35 6.53 3.57 3.77
CA GLU A 35 6.02 4.39 4.87
C GLU A 35 5.47 3.52 6.00
N MET A 36 4.71 2.46 5.66
CA MET A 36 4.19 1.48 6.60
C MET A 36 5.31 0.82 7.42
N GLU A 37 6.38 0.35 6.75
CA GLU A 37 7.55 -0.23 7.42
C GLU A 37 8.27 0.80 8.32
N SER A 38 8.43 2.04 7.84
CA SER A 38 9.05 3.11 8.62
C SER A 38 8.27 3.48 9.87
N LYS A 39 6.94 3.29 9.86
CA LYS A 39 6.07 3.51 11.03
C LYS A 39 5.94 2.27 11.93
N ASN A 40 6.73 1.22 11.70
CA ASN A 40 6.65 -0.07 12.41
C ASN A 40 5.27 -0.75 12.32
N VAL A 41 4.47 -0.39 11.30
CA VAL A 41 3.21 -1.10 11.03
C VAL A 41 3.56 -2.39 10.31
N LYS A 42 3.15 -3.53 10.88
CA LYS A 42 3.55 -4.84 10.38
C LYS A 42 2.83 -5.17 9.08
N ALA A 43 3.59 -5.33 7.99
CA ALA A 43 3.05 -5.80 6.73
C ALA A 43 2.36 -7.17 6.91
N THR A 44 1.06 -7.24 6.56
CA THR A 44 0.31 -8.49 6.58
C THR A 44 0.50 -9.25 5.27
N PRO A 45 0.34 -10.59 5.25
CA PRO A 45 0.42 -11.38 4.01
C PRO A 45 -0.50 -10.87 2.90
N HIS A 46 -1.61 -10.23 3.28
CA HIS A 46 -2.55 -9.60 2.36
C HIS A 46 -1.91 -8.46 1.56
N ILE A 47 -1.07 -7.63 2.18
CA ILE A 47 -0.39 -6.50 1.52
C ILE A 47 0.60 -6.99 0.47
N PHE A 48 1.36 -8.03 0.78
CA PHE A 48 2.25 -8.67 -0.20
C PHE A 48 1.46 -9.26 -1.38
N CYS A 49 0.31 -9.90 -1.13
CA CYS A 49 -0.56 -10.42 -2.18
C CYS A 49 -1.06 -9.30 -3.11
N ILE A 50 -1.46 -8.16 -2.53
CA ILE A 50 -1.86 -6.96 -3.30
C ILE A 50 -0.72 -6.48 -4.20
N LEU A 51 0.49 -6.30 -3.64
CA LEU A 51 1.64 -5.83 -4.41
C LEU A 51 2.03 -6.80 -5.52
N ILE A 52 2.08 -8.10 -5.23
CA ILE A 52 2.41 -9.14 -6.23
C ILE A 52 1.38 -9.16 -7.37
N ASN A 53 0.08 -9.14 -7.03
CA ASN A 53 -0.98 -9.14 -8.04
C ASN A 53 -1.01 -7.82 -8.84
N GLY A 54 -0.81 -6.69 -8.17
CA GLY A 54 -0.77 -5.37 -8.77
C GLY A 54 0.39 -5.21 -9.75
N LEU A 55 1.61 -5.48 -9.30
CA LEU A 55 2.85 -5.38 -10.08
C LEU A 55 2.93 -6.47 -11.17
N GLY A 56 2.46 -7.68 -10.88
CA GLY A 56 2.41 -8.77 -11.86
C GLY A 56 1.47 -8.48 -13.05
N SER A 57 0.49 -7.59 -12.86
CA SER A 57 -0.45 -7.18 -13.90
C SER A 57 0.10 -6.12 -14.87
N GLU A 58 1.28 -5.54 -14.64
CA GLU A 58 1.94 -4.63 -15.62
C GLU A 58 2.41 -5.33 -16.89
N ARG A 59 2.51 -6.67 -16.88
CA ARG A 59 3.07 -7.45 -18.00
C ARG A 59 2.01 -8.14 -18.86
N GLY A 60 0.75 -7.72 -18.77
CA GLY A 60 -0.38 -8.21 -19.58
C GLY A 60 -0.69 -7.30 -20.76
#